data_AF-A0A4P2QTL2-F1
#
_entry.id   AF-A0A4P2QTL2-F1
#
_cell.length_a   1.000
_cell.length_b   1.000
_cell.length_c   1.000
_cell.angle_alpha   90.00
_cell.angle_beta   90.00
_cell.angle_gamma   90.00
#
_symmetry.space_group_name_H-M   'P 1'
#
loop_
_entity.id
_entity.type
_entity.pdbx_description
1 polymer ?
#
loop_
_entity_poly.entity_id
_entity_poly.type
_entity_poly.pdbx_seq_one_letter_code
_entity_poly.pdbx_strand_id
1 'polypeptide(L)'
;MSTARPIDVRCARDRLIDLLGLGETTPIRDVDVQEAQLTVNVGAPCEITIDPAQAGVRYELFDGDAPVVPACSVDGTGEKAVLKGPIIDREDKTFRIRAKKLDPLTRETFLFQTATVKVGLATDLPVSTPEIAEVPRLVDYGSRVLVSITGSQAGATYGLIDAAGSPIPMTPPERVSGNKDGAITLTASRVTEDTVIRVDVQRTFDEGEGRAPLHAVLTAELPIAVRADRELVVSAVGSPVLPQGSATITIAGSQPNVRYSAHVRALSTVDFVPDAGSALVAIAVPGTSGVEVYTPRPPALWQAPAGSVQHGDAMPGNGGVVELGVGPLLDDSIVVVQARKIHTAAGASLESAVQLEQAAVVLVRPEPAPPLVLQIAANADGASGTLLVSGGQPGVFYHFYPSNEASELGLPAYFHRLDERDPSMNKGIAATEPEASDKVPRRGLRVEMDLVITRDPPAPAALDPAHVRPLDPLVDIAPLPLGGAVDVMAIKARTGIGWVAKRSVTVTPVAEEGPPSELGAAPEPAATEP
;
A
#
# COMPACT_ATOMS: atom_id res chain seq x y z
N MET A 1 45.63 43.80 49.40
CA MET A 1 46.68 43.91 48.36
C MET A 1 46.53 42.70 47.46
N SER A 2 46.23 42.89 46.18
CA SER A 2 46.23 41.77 45.22
C SER A 2 47.67 41.31 45.04
N THR A 3 47.95 40.03 45.28
CA THR A 3 49.26 39.43 45.00
C THR A 3 49.51 39.50 43.50
N ALA A 4 50.54 40.24 43.08
CA ALA A 4 50.92 40.34 41.67
C ALA A 4 51.21 38.94 41.11
N ARG A 5 50.67 38.63 39.93
CA ARG A 5 50.91 37.33 39.30
C ARG A 5 52.39 37.24 38.89
N PRO A 6 53.01 36.04 38.89
CA PRO A 6 54.41 35.88 38.46
C PRO A 6 54.70 36.49 37.09
N ILE A 7 53.71 36.50 36.20
CA ILE A 7 53.82 37.10 34.87
C ILE A 7 53.77 38.63 34.87
N ASP A 8 53.07 39.26 35.81
CA ASP A 8 53.01 40.72 35.93
C ASP A 8 54.41 41.27 36.31
N VAL A 9 55.12 40.56 37.20
CA VAL A 9 56.50 40.90 37.61
C VAL A 9 57.48 40.74 36.45
N ARG A 10 57.34 39.68 35.65
CA ARG A 10 58.16 39.46 34.45
C ARG A 10 57.90 40.53 33.39
N CYS A 11 56.64 40.90 33.15
CA CYS A 11 56.27 41.98 32.25
C CYS A 11 56.89 43.32 32.71
N ALA A 12 56.83 43.62 34.01
CA ALA A 12 57.41 44.84 34.57
C ALA A 12 58.94 44.87 34.42
N ARG A 13 59.61 43.74 34.69
CA ARG A 13 61.06 43.58 34.49
C ARG A 13 61.44 43.83 33.04
N ASP A 14 60.78 43.15 32.11
CA ASP A 14 61.13 43.22 30.69
C ASP A 14 60.91 44.65 30.16
N ARG A 15 59.82 45.30 30.58
CA ARG A 15 59.55 46.70 30.26
C ARG A 15 60.62 47.65 30.78
N LEU A 16 61.14 47.43 31.99
CA LEU A 16 62.20 48.25 32.57
C LEU A 16 63.53 48.06 31.83
N ILE A 17 63.87 46.83 31.44
CA ILE A 17 65.07 46.53 30.62
C ILE A 17 64.97 47.24 29.27
N ASP A 18 63.81 47.11 28.60
CA ASP A 18 63.54 47.70 27.29
C ASP A 18 63.58 49.24 27.36
N LEU A 19 62.93 49.86 28.35
CA LEU A 19 62.89 51.33 28.50
C LEU A 19 64.25 51.94 28.86
N LEU A 20 65.07 51.22 29.63
CA LEU A 20 66.40 51.68 30.03
C LEU A 20 67.49 51.35 29.00
N GLY A 21 67.15 50.65 27.91
CA GLY A 21 68.12 50.25 26.88
C GLY A 21 69.20 49.29 27.40
N LEU A 22 68.90 48.53 28.47
CA LEU A 22 69.85 47.60 29.09
C LEU A 22 69.99 46.28 28.30
N GLY A 23 69.20 46.12 27.23
CA GLY A 23 69.17 44.98 26.33
C GLY A 23 67.85 44.93 25.58
N GLU A 24 67.67 43.90 24.74
CA GLU A 24 66.41 43.61 24.06
C GLU A 24 65.77 42.37 24.69
N THR A 25 64.54 42.49 25.18
CA THR A 25 63.80 41.33 25.70
C THR A 25 62.96 40.66 24.61
N THR A 26 62.78 39.34 24.72
CA THR A 26 61.84 38.59 23.87
C THR A 26 60.46 38.54 24.53
N PRO A 27 59.37 38.44 23.75
CA PRO A 27 58.04 38.23 24.32
C PRO A 27 57.98 37.01 25.25
N ILE A 28 57.18 37.12 26.32
CA ILE A 28 56.95 36.04 27.28
C ILE A 28 56.08 34.97 26.62
N ARG A 29 56.54 33.71 26.64
CA ARG A 29 55.94 32.60 25.87
C ARG A 29 54.90 31.80 26.63
N ASP A 30 54.93 31.84 27.95
CA ASP A 30 54.06 31.11 28.88
C ASP A 30 52.92 31.99 29.42
N VAL A 31 52.34 32.83 28.56
CA VAL A 31 51.06 33.50 28.82
C VAL A 31 49.93 32.47 28.67
N ASP A 32 48.86 32.60 29.46
CA ASP A 32 47.69 31.75 29.30
C ASP A 32 46.88 32.18 28.09
N VAL A 33 46.67 31.22 27.19
CA VAL A 33 45.82 31.34 26.01
C VAL A 33 44.54 30.60 26.33
N GLN A 34 43.48 31.34 26.56
CA GLN A 34 42.15 30.79 26.80
C GLN A 34 41.28 30.96 25.57
N GLU A 35 40.61 29.90 25.15
CA GLU A 35 39.52 30.01 24.18
C GLU A 35 38.32 30.64 24.88
N ALA A 36 37.96 31.89 24.54
CA ALA A 36 36.78 32.52 25.13
C ALA A 36 35.49 31.82 24.70
N GLN A 37 35.51 31.21 23.51
CA GLN A 37 34.47 30.35 22.97
C GLN A 37 35.10 29.01 22.57
N LEU A 38 34.94 28.00 23.43
CA LEU A 38 35.41 26.62 23.18
C LEU A 38 34.75 25.99 21.95
N THR A 39 33.56 26.48 21.54
CA THR A 39 32.84 26.05 20.34
C THR A 39 32.18 27.26 19.70
N VAL A 40 32.43 27.48 18.40
CA VAL A 40 31.81 28.55 17.63
C VAL A 40 30.77 27.98 16.68
N ASN A 41 29.68 28.70 16.44
CA ASN A 41 28.72 28.31 15.42
C ASN A 41 29.41 28.26 14.04
N VAL A 42 28.95 27.37 13.18
CA VAL A 42 29.40 27.30 11.78
C VAL A 42 29.23 28.68 11.14
N GLY A 43 30.30 29.17 10.52
CA GLY A 43 30.30 30.49 9.86
C GLY A 43 30.48 31.68 10.81
N ALA A 44 30.68 31.47 12.11
CA ALA A 44 30.97 32.53 13.07
C ALA A 44 32.49 32.80 13.21
N PRO A 45 32.89 34.05 13.51
CA PRO A 45 34.27 34.35 13.89
C PRO A 45 34.59 33.74 15.26
N CYS A 46 35.85 33.37 15.48
CA CYS A 46 36.33 32.93 16.78
C CYS A 46 36.96 34.05 17.61
N GLU A 47 36.97 33.88 18.93
CA GLU A 47 37.63 34.80 19.86
C GLU A 47 38.59 34.04 20.77
N ILE A 48 39.86 34.45 20.76
CA ILE A 48 40.93 33.88 21.57
C ILE A 48 41.34 34.92 22.61
N THR A 49 41.30 34.55 23.89
CA THR A 49 41.73 35.38 25.00
C THR A 49 43.19 35.09 25.35
N ILE A 50 43.95 36.14 25.61
CA ILE A 50 45.30 36.07 26.19
C ILE A 50 45.26 36.83 27.51
N ASP A 51 45.48 36.15 28.63
CA ASP A 51 45.41 36.76 29.97
C ASP A 51 46.56 36.31 30.89
N PRO A 52 47.45 37.23 31.29
CA PRO A 52 47.56 38.61 30.82
C PRO A 52 48.25 38.70 29.47
N ALA A 53 47.83 39.68 28.67
CA ALA A 53 48.53 40.10 27.47
C ALA A 53 49.63 41.10 27.81
N GLN A 54 50.88 40.77 27.48
CA GLN A 54 52.06 41.58 27.80
C GLN A 54 51.96 42.98 27.17
N ALA A 55 52.13 44.03 28.00
CA ALA A 55 52.16 45.41 27.52
C ALA A 55 53.32 45.62 26.54
N GLY A 56 53.04 46.24 25.38
CA GLY A 56 54.06 46.51 24.34
C GLY A 56 54.37 45.33 23.43
N VAL A 57 53.51 44.29 23.43
CA VAL A 57 53.60 43.13 22.54
C VAL A 57 52.32 43.03 21.70
N ARG A 58 52.47 42.85 20.38
CA ARG A 58 51.40 42.50 19.45
C ARG A 58 51.29 40.99 19.32
N TYR A 59 50.08 40.48 19.41
CA TYR A 59 49.74 39.09 19.19
C TYR A 59 49.08 38.92 17.83
N GLU A 60 49.53 37.95 17.04
CA GLU A 60 49.05 37.67 15.68
C GLU A 60 48.70 36.19 15.54
N LEU A 61 47.61 35.91 14.82
CA LEU A 61 47.12 34.54 14.63
C LEU A 61 47.76 33.87 13.41
N PHE A 62 48.19 32.61 13.59
CA PHE A 62 48.80 31.78 12.57
C PHE A 62 48.07 30.43 12.47
N ASP A 63 47.84 29.94 11.25
CA ASP A 63 47.38 28.60 10.92
C ASP A 63 48.61 27.78 10.47
N GLY A 64 49.11 26.92 11.35
CA GLY A 64 50.45 26.32 11.20
C GLY A 64 51.55 27.40 11.25
N ASP A 65 52.31 27.53 10.17
CA ASP A 65 53.36 28.56 10.01
C ASP A 65 52.91 29.75 9.13
N ALA A 66 51.68 29.72 8.60
CA ALA A 66 51.14 30.79 7.77
C ALA A 66 50.30 31.78 8.59
N PRO A 67 50.42 33.10 8.35
CA PRO A 67 49.53 34.06 8.99
C PRO A 67 48.10 33.86 8.49
N VAL A 68 47.14 33.99 9.40
CA VAL A 68 45.71 33.93 9.04
C VAL A 68 45.35 35.11 8.13
N VAL A 69 44.48 34.87 7.15
CA VAL A 69 43.95 35.89 6.23
C VAL A 69 42.43 36.00 6.40
N PRO A 70 41.88 37.21 6.66
CA PRO A 70 42.57 38.48 6.90
C PRO A 70 43.43 38.44 8.18
N ALA A 71 44.45 39.31 8.25
CA ALA A 71 45.36 39.36 9.39
C ALA A 71 44.59 39.67 10.69
N CYS A 72 44.69 38.76 11.66
CA CYS A 72 44.09 38.90 12.98
C CYS A 72 45.20 39.29 13.97
N SER A 73 45.12 40.48 14.56
CA SER A 73 46.08 40.94 15.56
C SER A 73 45.44 41.77 16.69
N VAL A 74 46.09 41.76 17.85
CA VAL A 74 45.72 42.57 19.02
C VAL A 74 46.96 43.00 19.80
N ASP A 75 46.98 44.24 20.29
CA ASP A 75 48.07 44.74 21.12
C ASP A 75 47.79 44.47 22.60
N GLY A 76 48.78 43.93 23.31
CA GLY A 76 48.70 43.68 24.74
C GLY A 76 48.83 44.97 25.56
N THR A 77 48.01 45.08 26.60
CA THR A 77 47.91 46.26 27.47
C THR A 77 48.45 46.01 28.89
N GLY A 78 48.85 44.78 29.21
CA GLY A 78 49.14 44.31 30.57
C GLY A 78 47.94 43.62 31.24
N GLU A 79 46.75 43.74 30.64
CA GLU A 79 45.51 43.10 31.07
C GLU A 79 45.08 42.03 30.05
N LYS A 80 43.86 41.52 30.17
CA LYS A 80 43.27 40.57 29.22
C LYS A 80 43.12 41.20 27.82
N ALA A 81 43.61 40.52 26.79
CA ALA A 81 43.36 40.89 25.39
C ALA A 81 42.50 39.83 24.67
N VAL A 82 41.63 40.29 23.76
CA VAL A 82 40.76 39.42 22.94
C VAL A 82 41.17 39.55 21.48
N LEU A 83 41.73 38.48 20.94
CA LEU A 83 42.13 38.34 19.54
C LEU A 83 40.95 37.79 18.73
N LYS A 84 40.37 38.63 17.87
CA LYS A 84 39.30 38.23 16.95
C LYS A 84 39.89 37.46 15.77
N GLY A 85 39.57 36.18 15.69
CA GLY A 85 40.04 35.27 14.65
C GLY A 85 39.13 35.24 13.42
N PRO A 86 39.44 34.35 12.46
CA PRO A 86 38.71 34.22 11.21
C PRO A 86 37.36 33.51 11.44
N ILE A 87 36.52 33.52 10.40
CA ILE A 87 35.33 32.68 10.33
C ILE A 87 35.75 31.21 10.33
N ILE A 88 35.13 30.40 11.20
CA ILE A 88 35.35 28.95 11.23
C ILE A 88 34.14 28.26 10.60
N ASP A 89 34.36 27.53 9.53
CA ASP A 89 33.29 27.03 8.66
C ASP A 89 32.96 25.55 8.88
N ARG A 90 33.93 24.64 8.77
CA ARG A 90 33.61 23.19 8.65
C ARG A 90 34.43 22.25 9.49
N GLU A 91 35.59 22.68 9.95
CA GLU A 91 36.45 21.84 10.77
C GLU A 91 37.07 22.60 11.93
N ASP A 92 37.44 21.85 12.94
CA ASP A 92 38.18 22.37 14.07
C ASP A 92 39.51 22.94 13.60
N LYS A 93 39.89 24.11 14.12
CA LYS A 93 41.16 24.74 13.78
C LYS A 93 42.01 24.91 15.02
N THR A 94 43.28 24.52 14.90
CA THR A 94 44.29 24.78 15.92
C THR A 94 45.21 25.87 15.43
N PHE A 95 45.18 27.01 16.11
CA PHE A 95 45.98 28.17 15.78
C PHE A 95 47.20 28.30 16.68
N ARG A 96 48.29 28.79 16.10
CA ARG A 96 49.46 29.27 16.82
C ARG A 96 49.39 30.78 16.94
N ILE A 97 49.94 31.31 18.02
CA ILE A 97 49.92 32.76 18.29
C ILE A 97 51.36 33.25 18.29
N ARG A 98 51.67 34.15 17.36
CA ARG A 98 52.96 34.84 17.31
C ARG A 98 52.87 36.10 18.17
N ALA A 99 53.77 36.23 19.13
CA ALA A 99 53.96 37.43 19.92
C ALA A 99 55.15 38.20 19.36
N LYS A 100 54.99 39.51 19.15
CA LYS A 100 55.99 40.41 18.57
C LYS A 100 56.08 41.70 19.40
N LYS A 101 57.28 42.10 19.81
CA LYS A 101 57.48 43.40 20.46
C LYS A 101 57.14 44.55 19.50
N LEU A 102 56.55 45.62 20.02
CA LEU A 102 56.28 46.84 19.27
C LEU A 102 57.56 47.68 19.10
N ASP A 103 57.60 48.50 18.05
CA ASP A 103 58.71 49.40 17.70
C ASP A 103 59.23 50.22 18.91
N PRO A 104 60.56 50.37 19.10
CA PRO A 104 61.66 50.01 18.18
C PRO A 104 62.13 48.55 18.30
N LEU A 105 61.55 47.79 19.21
CA LEU A 105 61.89 46.39 19.40
C LEU A 105 61.21 45.54 18.33
N THR A 106 61.92 44.54 17.80
CA THR A 106 61.41 43.71 16.70
C THR A 106 61.45 42.21 17.00
N ARG A 107 61.83 41.83 18.23
CA ARG A 107 61.89 40.43 18.66
C ARG A 107 60.50 39.79 18.63
N GLU A 108 60.41 38.62 18.01
CA GLU A 108 59.20 37.83 17.89
C GLU A 108 59.42 36.37 18.26
N THR A 109 58.36 35.70 18.72
CA THR A 109 58.37 34.28 19.03
C THR A 109 56.93 33.74 19.06
N PHE A 110 56.77 32.42 19.01
CA PHE A 110 55.47 31.79 19.22
C PHE A 110 55.26 31.47 20.70
N LEU A 111 54.02 31.68 21.16
CA LEU A 111 53.58 31.24 22.47
C LEU A 111 53.68 29.72 22.59
N PHE A 112 53.81 29.21 23.82
CA PHE A 112 53.83 27.77 24.07
C PHE A 112 52.47 27.12 23.92
N GLN A 113 51.41 27.82 24.33
CA GLN A 113 50.03 27.36 24.18
C GLN A 113 49.50 27.68 22.78
N THR A 114 48.70 26.76 22.24
CA THR A 114 47.91 26.92 21.01
C THR A 114 46.44 27.13 21.36
N ALA A 115 45.65 27.67 20.43
CA ALA A 115 44.21 27.80 20.59
C ALA A 115 43.49 26.85 19.63
N THR A 116 42.71 25.90 20.14
CA THR A 116 41.95 24.90 19.38
C THR A 116 40.47 25.24 19.35
N VAL A 117 40.05 25.98 18.34
CA VAL A 117 38.64 26.36 18.15
C VAL A 117 37.87 25.21 17.51
N LYS A 118 36.82 24.72 18.18
CA LYS A 118 35.92 23.69 17.65
C LYS A 118 34.72 24.30 16.93
N VAL A 119 34.29 23.64 15.84
CA VAL A 119 33.09 24.03 15.08
C VAL A 119 31.83 23.39 15.66
N GLY A 120 30.76 24.18 15.78
CA GLY A 120 29.42 23.73 16.14
C GLY A 120 28.74 22.91 15.04
N LEU A 121 27.45 22.62 15.22
CA LEU A 121 26.67 21.82 14.27
C LEU A 121 26.04 22.73 13.19
N ALA A 122 26.19 22.37 11.92
CA ALA A 122 25.48 23.00 10.80
C ALA A 122 24.05 22.46 10.72
N THR A 123 23.04 23.33 10.78
CA THR A 123 21.62 22.93 10.73
C THR A 123 20.98 23.13 9.35
N ASP A 124 21.62 23.85 8.45
CA ASP A 124 21.12 24.21 7.12
C ASP A 124 21.63 23.29 6.00
N LEU A 125 22.16 22.12 6.36
CA LEU A 125 22.68 21.16 5.38
C LEU A 125 21.60 20.70 4.39
N PRO A 126 21.90 20.59 3.09
CA PRO A 126 20.94 20.08 2.11
C PRO A 126 20.58 18.61 2.39
N VAL A 127 19.28 18.35 2.54
CA VAL A 127 18.72 17.01 2.75
C VAL A 127 17.70 16.69 1.64
N SER A 128 17.75 15.47 1.09
CA SER A 128 16.84 15.03 0.03
C SER A 128 16.51 13.53 0.13
N THR A 129 15.51 13.08 -0.62
CA THR A 129 15.22 11.65 -0.86
C THR A 129 15.42 11.36 -2.35
N PRO A 130 16.61 10.94 -2.79
CA PRO A 130 16.94 10.91 -4.22
C PRO A 130 16.05 9.97 -5.04
N GLU A 131 15.50 8.92 -4.42
CA GLU A 131 14.62 7.94 -5.08
C GLU A 131 13.16 8.40 -5.20
N ILE A 132 12.77 9.49 -4.53
CA ILE A 132 11.40 9.98 -4.50
C ILE A 132 11.40 11.46 -4.88
N ALA A 133 11.09 11.73 -6.15
CA ALA A 133 11.20 13.06 -6.75
C ALA A 133 9.97 13.96 -6.49
N GLU A 134 8.79 13.38 -6.24
CA GLU A 134 7.53 14.12 -6.14
C GLU A 134 7.23 14.60 -4.72
N VAL A 135 6.61 15.78 -4.60
CA VAL A 135 6.12 16.33 -3.32
C VAL A 135 4.59 16.39 -3.37
N PRO A 136 3.87 15.77 -2.41
CA PRO A 136 4.39 14.96 -1.31
C PRO A 136 4.92 13.60 -1.78
N ARG A 137 5.96 13.11 -1.10
CA ARG A 137 6.70 11.88 -1.46
C ARG A 137 5.87 10.66 -1.12
N LEU A 138 5.28 10.01 -2.12
CA LEU A 138 4.37 8.88 -1.90
C LEU A 138 5.10 7.52 -2.02
N VAL A 139 5.05 6.71 -0.97
CA VAL A 139 5.64 5.36 -0.90
C VAL A 139 4.60 4.30 -0.52
N ASP A 140 4.92 3.04 -0.77
CA ASP A 140 4.07 1.91 -0.33
C ASP A 140 4.24 1.62 1.16
N TYR A 141 3.21 1.10 1.80
CA TYR A 141 3.23 0.70 3.20
C TYR A 141 4.43 -0.22 3.51
N GLY A 142 5.16 0.11 4.57
CA GLY A 142 6.30 -0.67 5.04
C GLY A 142 7.54 -0.56 4.14
N SER A 143 7.57 0.39 3.19
CA SER A 143 8.74 0.70 2.37
C SER A 143 9.85 1.35 3.20
N ARG A 144 11.10 1.20 2.73
CA ARG A 144 12.27 1.91 3.28
C ARG A 144 12.46 3.22 2.53
N VAL A 145 12.94 4.26 3.22
CA VAL A 145 13.18 5.58 2.62
C VAL A 145 14.65 5.94 2.77
N LEU A 146 15.31 6.23 1.65
CA LEU A 146 16.67 6.76 1.63
C LEU A 146 16.67 8.28 1.80
N VAL A 147 17.44 8.77 2.77
CA VAL A 147 17.66 10.18 3.07
C VAL A 147 19.12 10.49 2.81
N SER A 148 19.38 11.40 1.87
CA SER A 148 20.73 11.84 1.49
C SER A 148 21.02 13.22 2.07
N ILE A 149 22.15 13.36 2.76
CA ILE A 149 22.64 14.61 3.35
C ILE A 149 23.94 14.99 2.66
N THR A 150 23.97 16.16 2.02
CA THR A 150 25.19 16.66 1.34
C THR A 150 25.98 17.58 2.25
N GLY A 151 27.32 17.46 2.25
CA GLY A 151 28.19 18.34 3.05
C GLY A 151 28.16 18.04 4.55
N SER A 152 27.97 16.77 4.91
CA SER A 152 28.00 16.32 6.31
C SER A 152 29.34 16.64 6.99
N GLN A 153 29.31 16.95 8.29
CA GLN A 153 30.49 17.37 9.05
C GLN A 153 31.25 16.15 9.60
N ALA A 154 32.58 16.12 9.43
CA ALA A 154 33.42 15.10 10.06
C ALA A 154 33.32 15.19 11.60
N GLY A 155 33.23 14.04 12.26
CA GLY A 155 33.08 13.96 13.72
C GLY A 155 31.66 14.22 14.25
N ALA A 156 30.69 14.52 13.37
CA ALA A 156 29.28 14.50 13.70
C ALA A 156 28.63 13.16 13.29
N THR A 157 27.58 12.76 13.99
CA THR A 157 26.78 11.57 13.66
C THR A 157 25.31 11.94 13.45
N TYR A 158 24.71 11.33 12.44
CA TYR A 158 23.38 11.68 11.95
C TYR A 158 22.39 10.54 12.19
N GLY A 159 21.20 10.90 12.64
CA GLY A 159 20.06 10.01 12.82
C GLY A 159 18.80 10.57 12.17
N LEU A 160 17.73 9.78 12.22
CA LEU A 160 16.41 10.17 11.72
C LEU A 160 15.45 10.29 12.89
N ILE A 161 14.65 11.35 12.88
CA ILE A 161 13.58 11.60 13.84
C ILE A 161 12.30 12.02 13.10
N ASP A 162 11.15 11.85 13.74
CA ASP A 162 9.86 12.30 13.23
C ASP A 162 9.59 13.78 13.57
N ALA A 163 8.41 14.28 13.18
CA ALA A 163 7.97 15.64 13.48
C ALA A 163 7.89 15.95 14.99
N ALA A 164 7.58 14.93 15.82
CA ALA A 164 7.51 15.05 17.27
C ALA A 164 8.88 14.95 17.95
N GLY A 165 9.95 14.64 17.20
CA GLY A 165 11.30 14.44 17.71
C GLY A 165 11.58 13.01 18.19
N SER A 166 10.71 12.06 17.91
CA SER A 166 10.92 10.64 18.25
C SER A 166 11.87 9.99 17.24
N PRO A 167 12.80 9.12 17.67
CA PRO A 167 13.68 8.39 16.77
C PRO A 167 12.93 7.54 15.75
N ILE A 168 13.27 7.68 14.47
CA ILE A 168 12.84 6.78 13.40
C ILE A 168 13.88 5.66 13.31
N PRO A 169 13.49 4.38 13.42
CA PRO A 169 14.43 3.27 13.33
C PRO A 169 15.17 3.27 11.98
N MET A 170 16.48 3.04 12.00
CA MET A 170 17.33 3.02 10.81
C MET A 170 17.82 1.61 10.46
N THR A 171 18.23 1.40 9.21
CA THR A 171 18.91 0.17 8.76
C THR A 171 20.22 0.52 8.04
N PRO A 172 21.41 0.25 8.61
CA PRO A 172 21.64 -0.30 9.96
C PRO A 172 21.15 0.64 11.08
N PRO A 173 20.94 0.13 12.32
CA PRO A 173 20.34 0.91 13.42
C PRO A 173 21.25 1.99 14.01
N GLU A 174 22.53 1.98 13.63
CA GLU A 174 23.52 2.93 14.11
C GLU A 174 23.41 4.27 13.37
N ARG A 175 23.78 5.35 14.07
CA ARG A 175 23.90 6.67 13.47
C ARG A 175 25.02 6.68 12.43
N VAL A 176 24.85 7.44 11.37
CA VAL A 176 25.84 7.52 10.28
C VAL A 176 26.83 8.64 10.56
N SER A 177 28.13 8.33 10.55
CA SER A 177 29.19 9.33 10.71
C SER A 177 29.30 10.22 9.48
N GLY A 178 29.39 11.53 9.69
CA GLY A 178 29.66 12.48 8.62
C GLY A 178 31.08 12.32 8.09
N ASN A 179 31.24 12.59 6.80
CA ASN A 179 32.45 12.26 6.04
C ASN A 179 33.17 13.46 5.43
N LYS A 180 32.71 14.71 5.66
CA LYS A 180 33.22 15.97 5.08
C LYS A 180 33.06 16.09 3.56
N ASP A 181 33.23 14.99 2.84
CA ASP A 181 33.28 14.90 1.39
C ASP A 181 32.12 14.06 0.84
N GLY A 182 31.30 14.68 -0.02
CA GLY A 182 30.18 14.02 -0.67
C GLY A 182 28.90 13.99 0.16
N ALA A 183 28.01 13.06 -0.18
CA ALA A 183 26.75 12.85 0.52
C ALA A 183 26.80 11.57 1.35
N ILE A 184 26.21 11.63 2.55
CA ILE A 184 25.95 10.45 3.37
C ILE A 184 24.49 10.04 3.19
N THR A 185 24.22 8.73 3.28
CA THR A 185 22.87 8.18 3.14
C THR A 185 22.43 7.51 4.42
N LEU A 186 21.27 7.92 4.92
CA LEU A 186 20.56 7.30 6.03
C LEU A 186 19.37 6.53 5.45
N THR A 187 19.14 5.32 5.93
CA THR A 187 17.99 4.52 5.49
C THR A 187 17.00 4.42 6.64
N ALA A 188 15.86 5.10 6.51
CA ALA A 188 14.72 4.84 7.37
C ALA A 188 14.27 3.40 7.17
N SER A 189 13.94 2.74 8.28
CA SER A 189 13.33 1.41 8.26
C SER A 189 11.92 1.48 7.67
N ARG A 190 11.10 0.45 7.89
CA ARG A 190 9.75 0.38 7.35
C ARG A 190 8.89 1.56 7.83
N VAL A 191 8.46 2.41 6.91
CA VAL A 191 7.54 3.52 7.19
C VAL A 191 6.11 3.04 6.99
N THR A 192 5.28 3.14 8.03
CA THR A 192 3.92 2.56 8.05
C THR A 192 2.82 3.62 8.05
N GLU A 193 3.15 4.87 8.40
CA GLU A 193 2.21 5.98 8.44
C GLU A 193 2.81 7.24 7.83
N ASP A 194 1.94 8.18 7.46
CA ASP A 194 2.35 9.48 6.95
C ASP A 194 3.20 10.18 8.03
N THR A 195 4.36 10.69 7.64
CA THR A 195 5.32 11.27 8.59
C THR A 195 6.14 12.38 7.94
N VAL A 196 6.78 13.19 8.78
CA VAL A 196 7.80 14.15 8.33
C VAL A 196 9.12 13.67 8.89
N ILE A 197 10.00 13.21 8.00
CA ILE A 197 11.34 12.79 8.37
C ILE A 197 12.19 14.05 8.54
N ARG A 198 12.83 14.16 9.71
CA ARG A 198 13.83 15.18 10.04
C ARG A 198 15.12 14.47 10.43
N VAL A 199 16.21 15.20 10.35
CA VAL A 199 17.55 14.66 10.65
C VAL A 199 18.04 15.29 11.94
N ASP A 200 18.34 14.46 12.92
CA ASP A 200 19.03 14.89 14.13
C ASP A 200 20.54 14.67 13.98
N VAL A 201 21.33 15.58 14.51
CA VAL A 201 22.79 15.57 14.40
C VAL A 201 23.40 15.74 15.79
N GLN A 202 24.42 14.92 16.07
CA GLN A 202 25.11 14.88 17.35
C GLN A 202 26.61 14.97 17.14
N ARG A 203 27.30 15.65 18.06
CA ARG A 203 28.76 15.66 18.13
C ARG A 203 29.18 15.40 19.57
N THR A 204 29.91 14.32 19.78
CA THR A 204 30.50 13.96 21.06
C THR A 204 31.96 14.42 21.09
N PHE A 205 32.41 14.89 22.25
CA PHE A 205 33.80 15.26 22.50
C PHE A 205 34.43 14.25 23.45
N ASP A 206 35.76 14.15 23.42
CA ASP A 206 36.49 13.29 24.35
C ASP A 206 36.31 13.76 25.80
N GLU A 207 36.14 12.82 26.74
CA GLU A 207 35.93 13.13 28.16
C GLU A 207 37.06 13.98 28.76
N GLY A 208 38.29 13.83 28.26
CA GLY A 208 39.45 14.63 28.65
C GLY A 208 39.37 16.10 28.26
N GLU A 209 38.49 16.47 27.31
CA GLU A 209 38.22 17.86 26.95
C GLU A 209 37.23 18.53 27.92
N GLY A 210 36.48 17.76 28.74
CA GLY A 210 35.51 18.28 29.71
C GLY A 210 34.29 18.97 29.09
N ARG A 211 33.95 18.64 27.84
CA ARG A 211 32.92 19.33 27.05
C ARG A 211 31.62 18.52 26.99
N ALA A 212 30.48 19.22 27.09
CA ALA A 212 29.18 18.59 26.86
C ALA A 212 28.99 18.29 25.37
N PRO A 213 28.37 17.15 25.01
CA PRO A 213 28.05 16.84 23.62
C PRO A 213 27.07 17.86 23.02
N LEU A 214 27.21 18.14 21.73
CA LEU A 214 26.28 19.00 20.98
C LEU A 214 25.18 18.15 20.35
N HIS A 215 23.98 18.72 20.30
CA HIS A 215 22.82 18.14 19.65
C HIS A 215 22.05 19.25 18.92
N ALA A 216 21.67 18.99 17.67
CA ALA A 216 20.83 19.87 16.88
C ALA A 216 19.96 19.06 15.90
N VAL A 217 18.95 19.70 15.32
CA VAL A 217 18.11 19.12 14.27
C VAL A 217 18.26 19.97 13.02
N LEU A 218 18.46 19.33 11.86
CA LEU A 218 18.54 20.03 10.60
C LEU A 218 17.19 20.70 10.26
N THR A 219 17.23 21.84 9.60
CA THR A 219 16.05 22.63 9.23
C THR A 219 15.20 21.96 8.15
N ALA A 220 15.80 21.06 7.37
CA ALA A 220 15.11 20.37 6.29
C ALA A 220 14.02 19.41 6.81
N GLU A 221 12.84 19.49 6.21
CA GLU A 221 11.70 18.62 6.49
C GLU A 221 11.35 17.80 5.24
N LEU A 222 11.26 16.48 5.40
CA LEU A 222 10.94 15.55 4.33
C LEU A 222 9.56 14.92 4.59
N PRO A 223 8.46 15.53 4.11
CA PRO A 223 7.13 14.95 4.22
C PRO A 223 7.02 13.70 3.34
N ILE A 224 6.69 12.57 3.96
CA ILE A 224 6.47 11.25 3.35
C ILE A 224 5.00 10.86 3.53
N ALA A 225 4.31 10.62 2.42
CA ALA A 225 2.99 10.03 2.36
C ALA A 225 3.11 8.51 2.17
N VAL A 226 2.32 7.73 2.88
CA VAL A 226 2.39 6.26 2.86
C VAL A 226 1.04 5.68 2.44
N ARG A 227 1.00 4.92 1.34
CA ARG A 227 -0.21 4.21 0.88
C ARG A 227 -0.76 3.29 1.97
N ALA A 228 -2.03 2.95 1.88
CA ALA A 228 -2.65 1.99 2.78
C ALA A 228 -1.97 0.61 2.70
N ASP A 229 -2.00 -0.14 3.80
CA ASP A 229 -1.55 -1.51 3.87
C ASP A 229 -2.45 -2.40 2.99
N ARG A 230 -1.82 -3.16 2.09
CA ARG A 230 -2.52 -4.05 1.16
C ARG A 230 -2.72 -5.44 1.74
N GLU A 231 -1.95 -5.82 2.76
CA GLU A 231 -1.91 -7.19 3.31
C GLU A 231 -3.02 -7.44 4.36
N LEU A 232 -3.92 -6.47 4.57
CA LEU A 232 -5.04 -6.61 5.50
C LEU A 232 -5.95 -7.78 5.13
N VAL A 233 -6.38 -8.53 6.15
CA VAL A 233 -7.22 -9.73 5.98
C VAL A 233 -8.65 -9.31 5.66
N VAL A 234 -9.18 -9.86 4.56
CA VAL A 234 -10.56 -9.63 4.09
C VAL A 234 -11.35 -10.92 4.16
N SER A 235 -12.52 -10.92 4.79
CA SER A 235 -13.35 -12.14 4.90
C SER A 235 -14.84 -11.85 4.89
N ALA A 236 -15.66 -12.78 4.38
CA ALA A 236 -17.11 -12.71 4.52
C ALA A 236 -17.53 -13.18 5.91
N VAL A 237 -18.49 -12.48 6.53
CA VAL A 237 -19.05 -12.88 7.83
C VAL A 237 -19.96 -14.08 7.64
N GLY A 238 -19.74 -15.12 8.45
CA GLY A 238 -20.57 -16.33 8.45
C GLY A 238 -20.21 -17.29 7.31
N SER A 239 -21.22 -17.88 6.67
CA SER A 239 -20.98 -18.81 5.56
C SER A 239 -20.71 -18.03 4.27
N PRO A 240 -19.69 -18.42 3.48
CA PRO A 240 -19.47 -17.85 2.15
C PRO A 240 -20.57 -18.24 1.14
N VAL A 241 -21.52 -19.11 1.53
CA VAL A 241 -22.69 -19.50 0.75
C VAL A 241 -23.95 -18.88 1.34
N LEU A 242 -24.53 -17.91 0.63
CA LEU A 242 -25.75 -17.21 1.03
C LEU A 242 -26.99 -17.80 0.35
N PRO A 243 -28.14 -17.90 1.04
CA PRO A 243 -29.39 -18.30 0.40
C PRO A 243 -29.84 -17.32 -0.69
N GLN A 244 -29.63 -16.01 -0.48
CA GLN A 244 -29.71 -14.84 -1.38
C GLN A 244 -29.70 -13.59 -0.48
N GLY A 245 -29.38 -12.41 -1.04
CA GLY A 245 -29.47 -11.14 -0.32
C GLY A 245 -28.12 -10.52 0.00
N SER A 246 -28.01 -9.85 1.15
CA SER A 246 -26.80 -9.09 1.51
C SER A 246 -25.79 -9.94 2.27
N ALA A 247 -24.51 -9.75 1.95
CA ALA A 247 -23.37 -10.22 2.73
C ALA A 247 -22.76 -9.06 3.53
N THR A 248 -21.99 -9.41 4.54
CA THR A 248 -21.10 -8.47 5.23
C THR A 248 -19.66 -8.92 5.00
N ILE A 249 -18.82 -8.02 4.51
CA ILE A 249 -17.38 -8.23 4.36
C ILE A 249 -16.66 -7.52 5.51
N THR A 250 -15.75 -8.21 6.17
CA THR A 250 -14.93 -7.67 7.25
C THR A 250 -13.51 -7.44 6.79
N ILE A 251 -12.90 -6.39 7.33
CA ILE A 251 -11.48 -6.06 7.18
C ILE A 251 -10.90 -6.01 8.58
N ALA A 252 -9.99 -6.93 8.90
CA ALA A 252 -9.34 -6.98 10.21
C ALA A 252 -8.15 -6.02 10.26
N GLY A 253 -7.96 -5.35 11.40
CA GLY A 253 -6.81 -4.45 11.60
C GLY A 253 -6.84 -3.20 10.72
N SER A 254 -8.04 -2.68 10.42
CA SER A 254 -8.23 -1.50 9.56
C SER A 254 -7.43 -0.28 10.05
N GLN A 255 -6.88 0.52 9.15
CA GLN A 255 -6.08 1.69 9.50
C GLN A 255 -6.96 2.93 9.75
N PRO A 256 -6.83 3.65 10.89
CA PRO A 256 -7.68 4.78 11.26
C PRO A 256 -7.79 5.93 10.22
N ASN A 257 -6.78 6.11 9.38
CA ASN A 257 -6.73 7.19 8.37
C ASN A 257 -7.09 6.72 6.95
N VAL A 258 -7.58 5.49 6.81
CA VAL A 258 -7.94 4.89 5.53
C VAL A 258 -9.45 4.71 5.46
N ARG A 259 -10.04 4.95 4.29
CA ARG A 259 -11.43 4.62 4.00
C ARG A 259 -11.48 3.41 3.09
N TYR A 260 -12.37 2.48 3.42
CA TYR A 260 -12.53 1.22 2.71
C TYR A 260 -13.87 1.18 2.00
N SER A 261 -13.87 0.74 0.74
CA SER A 261 -15.10 0.53 -0.04
C SER A 261 -15.06 -0.82 -0.75
N ALA A 262 -16.18 -1.53 -0.71
CA ALA A 262 -16.34 -2.81 -1.38
C ALA A 262 -16.75 -2.60 -2.83
N HIS A 263 -16.04 -3.25 -3.76
CA HIS A 263 -16.40 -3.30 -5.17
C HIS A 263 -16.72 -4.74 -5.55
N VAL A 264 -17.93 -4.95 -6.05
CA VAL A 264 -18.51 -6.26 -6.30
C VAL A 264 -18.58 -6.51 -7.79
N ARG A 265 -18.14 -7.68 -8.23
CA ARG A 265 -18.24 -8.16 -9.62
C ARG A 265 -18.84 -9.55 -9.63
N ALA A 266 -19.84 -9.78 -10.48
CA ALA A 266 -20.38 -11.12 -10.71
C ALA A 266 -19.31 -12.03 -11.31
N LEU A 267 -19.22 -13.26 -10.81
CA LEU A 267 -18.32 -14.28 -11.30
C LEU A 267 -18.85 -14.86 -12.62
N SER A 268 -17.99 -14.83 -13.62
CA SER A 268 -18.21 -15.47 -14.91
C SER A 268 -17.65 -16.90 -14.90
N THR A 269 -17.99 -17.72 -15.90
CA THR A 269 -17.45 -19.10 -15.99
C THR A 269 -15.93 -19.13 -16.08
N VAL A 270 -15.30 -18.07 -16.59
CA VAL A 270 -13.83 -18.02 -16.72
C VAL A 270 -13.12 -17.83 -15.39
N ASP A 271 -13.83 -17.37 -14.35
CA ASP A 271 -13.26 -17.18 -13.01
C ASP A 271 -13.20 -18.49 -12.20
N PHE A 272 -13.93 -19.52 -12.59
CA PHE A 272 -13.87 -20.83 -11.94
C PHE A 272 -12.76 -21.64 -12.59
N VAL A 273 -11.72 -22.05 -11.87
CA VAL A 273 -10.59 -22.79 -12.45
C VAL A 273 -10.27 -24.00 -11.58
N PRO A 274 -10.40 -25.24 -12.08
CA PRO A 274 -9.92 -26.41 -11.37
C PRO A 274 -8.39 -26.46 -11.47
N ASP A 275 -7.72 -26.69 -10.34
CA ASP A 275 -6.30 -27.09 -10.24
C ASP A 275 -5.27 -26.05 -10.74
N ALA A 276 -5.56 -24.75 -10.64
CA ALA A 276 -4.66 -23.68 -11.11
C ALA A 276 -3.93 -22.91 -9.99
N GLY A 277 -2.90 -23.51 -9.40
CA GLY A 277 -1.79 -22.78 -8.74
C GLY A 277 -2.15 -21.73 -7.67
N SER A 278 -1.24 -20.79 -7.41
CA SER A 278 -1.20 -19.95 -6.19
C SER A 278 -2.14 -18.72 -6.17
N ALA A 279 -3.14 -18.64 -7.06
CA ALA A 279 -4.07 -17.49 -7.17
C ALA A 279 -5.55 -17.90 -7.11
N LEU A 280 -5.85 -18.88 -6.25
CA LEU A 280 -7.19 -19.43 -6.07
C LEU A 280 -7.70 -19.18 -4.65
N VAL A 281 -8.98 -18.80 -4.56
CA VAL A 281 -9.74 -18.85 -3.32
C VAL A 281 -10.57 -20.13 -3.34
N ALA A 282 -10.25 -21.06 -2.45
CA ALA A 282 -11.01 -22.29 -2.25
C ALA A 282 -12.15 -22.04 -1.25
N ILE A 283 -13.37 -22.33 -1.68
CA ILE A 283 -14.58 -22.13 -0.89
C ILE A 283 -15.16 -23.49 -0.57
N ALA A 284 -15.23 -23.83 0.71
CA ALA A 284 -15.88 -25.05 1.16
C ALA A 284 -17.38 -24.96 0.86
N VAL A 285 -17.86 -25.87 0.02
CA VAL A 285 -19.29 -26.04 -0.27
C VAL A 285 -19.74 -27.38 0.32
N PRO A 286 -20.77 -27.41 1.18
CA PRO A 286 -21.24 -28.67 1.77
C PRO A 286 -21.61 -29.69 0.69
N GLY A 287 -21.06 -30.91 0.80
CA GLY A 287 -21.39 -32.01 -0.11
C GLY A 287 -20.60 -32.03 -1.43
N THR A 288 -19.62 -31.14 -1.63
CA THR A 288 -18.73 -31.14 -2.80
C THR A 288 -17.25 -31.10 -2.38
N SER A 289 -16.34 -31.21 -3.33
CA SER A 289 -14.89 -31.04 -3.12
C SER A 289 -14.47 -29.58 -2.88
N GLY A 290 -15.42 -28.63 -2.83
CA GLY A 290 -15.16 -27.19 -2.77
C GLY A 290 -15.17 -26.55 -4.16
N VAL A 291 -15.27 -25.21 -4.17
CA VAL A 291 -15.26 -24.39 -5.39
C VAL A 291 -14.01 -23.53 -5.39
N GLU A 292 -13.25 -23.59 -6.47
CA GLU A 292 -12.04 -22.79 -6.67
C GLU A 292 -12.33 -21.62 -7.61
N VAL A 293 -12.08 -20.41 -7.11
CA VAL A 293 -12.27 -19.18 -7.86
C VAL A 293 -10.94 -18.46 -8.01
N TYR A 294 -10.59 -18.15 -9.26
CA TYR A 294 -9.45 -17.34 -9.60
C TYR A 294 -9.70 -15.88 -9.22
N THR A 295 -8.77 -15.34 -8.44
CA THR A 295 -8.75 -13.93 -8.06
C THR A 295 -7.57 -13.27 -8.75
N PRO A 296 -7.79 -12.38 -9.75
CA PRO A 296 -6.69 -11.76 -10.48
C PRO A 296 -5.77 -11.02 -9.53
N ARG A 297 -4.46 -11.07 -9.82
CA ARG A 297 -3.46 -10.33 -9.04
C ARG A 297 -3.86 -8.85 -9.01
N PRO A 298 -3.99 -8.24 -7.83
CA PRO A 298 -4.39 -6.84 -7.74
C PRO A 298 -3.34 -5.94 -8.37
N PRO A 299 -3.76 -4.92 -9.15
CA PRO A 299 -2.83 -3.94 -9.71
C PRO A 299 -2.08 -3.19 -8.59
N ALA A 300 -0.90 -2.65 -8.91
CA ALA A 300 -0.10 -1.90 -7.94
C ALA A 300 -0.80 -0.63 -7.43
N LEU A 301 -1.58 0.02 -8.31
CA LEU A 301 -2.43 1.16 -8.00
C LEU A 301 -3.89 0.75 -8.14
N TRP A 302 -4.77 1.41 -7.41
CA TRP A 302 -6.21 1.17 -7.56
C TRP A 302 -6.66 1.42 -9.01
N GLN A 303 -7.24 0.37 -9.58
CA GLN A 303 -8.01 0.42 -10.80
C GLN A 303 -9.23 -0.46 -10.56
N ALA A 304 -10.43 0.10 -10.67
CA ALA A 304 -11.65 -0.67 -10.48
C ALA A 304 -11.66 -1.85 -11.46
N PRO A 305 -11.80 -3.11 -10.98
CA PRO A 305 -11.87 -4.25 -11.86
C PRO A 305 -13.01 -4.09 -12.88
N ALA A 306 -12.80 -4.53 -14.12
CA ALA A 306 -13.81 -4.43 -15.15
C ALA A 306 -15.11 -5.15 -14.73
N GLY A 307 -16.25 -4.46 -14.86
CA GLY A 307 -17.56 -4.97 -14.45
C GLY A 307 -17.81 -4.96 -12.93
N SER A 308 -16.88 -4.41 -12.13
CA SER A 308 -17.14 -4.18 -10.71
C SER A 308 -17.90 -2.88 -10.48
N VAL A 309 -18.76 -2.88 -9.46
CA VAL A 309 -19.51 -1.72 -9.00
C VAL A 309 -19.28 -1.56 -7.50
N GLN A 310 -19.16 -0.32 -7.04
CA GLN A 310 -19.08 -0.05 -5.60
C GLN A 310 -20.42 -0.39 -4.94
N HIS A 311 -20.38 -1.15 -3.85
CA HIS A 311 -21.54 -1.42 -3.00
C HIS A 311 -21.37 -0.70 -1.66
N GLY A 312 -22.42 0.05 -1.29
CA GLY A 312 -22.46 0.82 -0.05
C GLY A 312 -21.50 2.01 0.00
N ASP A 313 -21.56 2.73 1.11
CA ASP A 313 -20.69 3.87 1.38
C ASP A 313 -19.31 3.42 1.87
N ALA A 314 -18.29 4.23 1.58
CA ALA A 314 -16.94 3.98 2.08
C ALA A 314 -16.86 4.20 3.59
N MET A 315 -16.44 3.18 4.34
CA MET A 315 -16.34 3.22 5.80
C MET A 315 -14.92 3.61 6.26
N PRO A 316 -14.79 4.47 7.28
CA PRO A 316 -13.47 4.79 7.85
C PRO A 316 -12.92 3.60 8.65
N GLY A 317 -11.62 3.37 8.56
CA GLY A 317 -10.91 2.46 9.45
C GLY A 317 -10.90 2.94 10.89
N ASN A 318 -10.75 2.00 11.82
CA ASN A 318 -10.88 2.25 13.26
C ASN A 318 -9.80 1.57 14.11
N GLY A 319 -8.76 0.98 13.51
CA GLY A 319 -7.75 0.18 14.20
C GLY A 319 -8.17 -1.27 14.49
N GLY A 320 -9.47 -1.58 14.34
CA GLY A 320 -10.07 -2.88 14.57
C GLY A 320 -10.76 -3.42 13.32
N VAL A 321 -11.92 -4.04 13.49
CA VAL A 321 -12.70 -4.61 12.40
C VAL A 321 -13.61 -3.54 11.79
N VAL A 322 -13.57 -3.41 10.46
CA VAL A 322 -14.55 -2.66 9.66
C VAL A 322 -15.46 -3.64 8.95
N GLU A 323 -16.76 -3.37 8.99
CA GLU A 323 -17.79 -4.13 8.29
C GLU A 323 -18.31 -3.33 7.09
N LEU A 324 -18.29 -3.95 5.91
CA LEU A 324 -18.80 -3.42 4.66
C LEU A 324 -20.00 -4.26 4.23
N GLY A 325 -21.18 -3.65 4.16
CA GLY A 325 -22.37 -4.31 3.62
C GLY A 325 -22.29 -4.41 2.10
N VAL A 326 -22.47 -5.61 1.56
CA VAL A 326 -22.53 -5.86 0.11
C VAL A 326 -23.83 -6.57 -0.25
N GLY A 327 -24.65 -5.94 -1.09
CA GLY A 327 -25.82 -6.61 -1.67
C GLY A 327 -26.97 -5.67 -2.02
N PRO A 328 -28.11 -6.23 -2.45
CA PRO A 328 -28.38 -7.67 -2.59
C PRO A 328 -27.54 -8.34 -3.69
N LEU A 329 -27.09 -9.56 -3.45
CA LEU A 329 -26.36 -10.39 -4.41
C LEU A 329 -27.30 -11.46 -4.99
N LEU A 330 -27.42 -11.45 -6.31
CA LEU A 330 -28.23 -12.41 -7.08
C LEU A 330 -27.37 -13.50 -7.71
N ASP A 331 -26.12 -13.17 -8.01
CA ASP A 331 -25.14 -14.04 -8.63
C ASP A 331 -23.94 -14.28 -7.71
N ASP A 332 -23.24 -15.39 -7.95
CA ASP A 332 -21.96 -15.66 -7.32
C ASP A 332 -21.01 -14.51 -7.65
N SER A 333 -20.35 -13.94 -6.64
CA SER A 333 -19.67 -12.66 -6.76
C SER A 333 -18.31 -12.68 -6.07
N ILE A 334 -17.36 -11.94 -6.64
CA ILE A 334 -16.11 -11.57 -5.98
C ILE A 334 -16.23 -10.14 -5.48
N VAL A 335 -15.77 -9.93 -4.25
CA VAL A 335 -15.67 -8.63 -3.61
C VAL A 335 -14.20 -8.29 -3.44
N VAL A 336 -13.77 -7.23 -4.12
CA VAL A 336 -12.48 -6.62 -3.88
C VAL A 336 -12.66 -5.39 -3.00
N VAL A 337 -11.66 -5.07 -2.20
CA VAL A 337 -11.70 -3.91 -1.31
C VAL A 337 -10.71 -2.86 -1.79
N GLN A 338 -11.22 -1.66 -2.03
CA GLN A 338 -10.41 -0.47 -2.23
C GLN A 338 -10.06 0.12 -0.86
N ALA A 339 -8.78 0.39 -0.63
CA ALA A 339 -8.28 1.15 0.51
C ALA A 339 -7.79 2.52 0.01
N ARG A 340 -8.48 3.60 0.43
CA ARG A 340 -8.24 4.97 -0.01
C ARG A 340 -7.75 5.82 1.15
N LYS A 341 -6.64 6.55 0.98
CA LYS A 341 -6.06 7.45 1.97
C LYS A 341 -5.96 8.87 1.41
N ILE A 342 -6.30 9.85 2.23
CA ILE A 342 -6.09 11.27 1.93
C ILE A 342 -4.92 11.73 2.80
N HIS A 343 -3.87 12.19 2.14
CA HIS A 343 -2.64 12.63 2.77
C HIS A 343 -2.68 14.15 2.96
N THR A 344 -2.52 14.59 4.19
CA THR A 344 -2.32 15.99 4.52
C THR A 344 -0.83 16.22 4.76
N ALA A 345 -0.08 16.45 3.68
CA ALA A 345 1.36 16.67 3.75
C ALA A 345 1.73 17.91 2.93
N ALA A 346 2.60 18.77 3.48
CA ALA A 346 3.18 19.94 2.79
C ALA A 346 2.15 20.95 2.21
N GLY A 347 0.95 21.06 2.80
CA GLY A 347 -0.08 22.02 2.34
C GLY A 347 -0.81 21.61 1.06
N ALA A 348 -0.54 20.43 0.49
CA ALA A 348 -1.28 19.85 -0.63
C ALA A 348 -2.02 18.59 -0.18
N SER A 349 -3.29 18.47 -0.58
CA SER A 349 -4.04 17.23 -0.41
C SER A 349 -3.67 16.28 -1.53
N LEU A 350 -2.95 15.21 -1.22
CA LEU A 350 -2.72 14.09 -2.14
C LEU A 350 -3.64 12.95 -1.78
N GLU A 351 -4.22 12.29 -2.77
CA GLU A 351 -5.00 11.08 -2.57
C GLU A 351 -4.23 9.88 -3.11
N SER A 352 -4.24 8.78 -2.36
CA SER A 352 -3.80 7.48 -2.86
C SER A 352 -4.87 6.42 -2.64
N ALA A 353 -4.90 5.44 -3.55
CA ALA A 353 -5.77 4.29 -3.41
C ALA A 353 -5.07 3.03 -3.92
N VAL A 354 -5.27 1.92 -3.21
CA VAL A 354 -4.77 0.59 -3.53
C VAL A 354 -5.88 -0.44 -3.38
N GLN A 355 -5.73 -1.59 -4.04
CA GLN A 355 -6.57 -2.76 -3.78
C GLN A 355 -5.89 -3.62 -2.70
N LEU A 356 -6.65 -4.06 -1.70
CA LEU A 356 -6.20 -5.08 -0.75
C LEU A 356 -5.87 -6.38 -1.49
N GLU A 357 -4.86 -7.11 -1.03
CA GLU A 357 -4.37 -8.32 -1.70
C GLU A 357 -5.41 -9.44 -1.68
N GLN A 358 -6.16 -9.54 -0.58
CA GLN A 358 -7.21 -10.53 -0.41
C GLN A 358 -8.54 -10.02 -0.98
N ALA A 359 -9.25 -10.92 -1.66
CA ALA A 359 -10.62 -10.71 -2.09
C ALA A 359 -11.53 -11.71 -1.36
N ALA A 360 -12.76 -11.32 -1.08
CA ALA A 360 -13.78 -12.23 -0.57
C ALA A 360 -14.62 -12.77 -1.73
N VAL A 361 -14.92 -14.05 -1.72
CA VAL A 361 -15.86 -14.65 -2.67
C VAL A 361 -17.13 -15.04 -1.92
N VAL A 362 -18.26 -14.64 -2.48
CA VAL A 362 -19.60 -14.92 -1.95
C VAL A 362 -20.37 -15.70 -3.00
N LEU A 363 -20.72 -16.93 -2.67
CA LEU A 363 -21.55 -17.79 -3.50
C LEU A 363 -23.01 -17.67 -3.05
N VAL A 364 -23.94 -17.73 -4.00
CA VAL A 364 -25.37 -17.56 -3.76
C VAL A 364 -26.10 -18.85 -4.14
N ARG A 365 -27.09 -19.28 -3.35
CA ARG A 365 -27.94 -20.44 -3.69
C ARG A 365 -28.85 -20.11 -4.87
N PRO A 366 -29.38 -21.13 -5.57
CA PRO A 366 -30.44 -20.90 -6.54
C PRO A 366 -31.62 -20.13 -5.92
N GLU A 367 -32.31 -19.34 -6.75
CA GLU A 367 -33.52 -18.59 -6.38
C GLU A 367 -34.44 -19.49 -5.55
N PRO A 368 -34.90 -19.06 -4.37
CA PRO A 368 -35.74 -19.91 -3.54
C PRO A 368 -37.08 -20.21 -4.22
N ALA A 369 -37.76 -19.21 -4.78
CA ALA A 369 -39.08 -19.37 -5.38
C ALA A 369 -39.06 -19.05 -6.88
N PRO A 370 -38.39 -19.87 -7.72
CA PRO A 370 -38.39 -19.66 -9.15
C PRO A 370 -39.80 -19.90 -9.69
N PRO A 371 -40.22 -19.20 -10.74
CA PRO A 371 -41.55 -19.35 -11.36
C PRO A 371 -41.61 -20.63 -12.21
N LEU A 372 -41.25 -21.78 -11.64
CA LEU A 372 -41.23 -23.07 -12.33
C LEU A 372 -42.64 -23.51 -12.71
N VAL A 373 -42.80 -23.89 -13.97
CA VAL A 373 -44.00 -24.51 -14.50
C VAL A 373 -43.65 -25.89 -15.03
N LEU A 374 -44.39 -26.90 -14.58
CA LEU A 374 -44.17 -28.31 -14.90
C LEU A 374 -45.36 -28.86 -15.68
N GLN A 375 -45.10 -29.37 -16.88
CA GLN A 375 -46.10 -30.01 -17.74
C GLN A 375 -45.71 -31.44 -18.06
N ILE A 376 -46.60 -32.40 -17.80
CA ILE A 376 -46.36 -33.83 -18.06
C ILE A 376 -47.19 -34.32 -19.23
N ALA A 377 -46.55 -35.06 -20.13
CA ALA A 377 -47.20 -35.90 -21.12
C ALA A 377 -46.84 -37.37 -20.85
N ALA A 378 -47.85 -38.23 -20.70
CA ALA A 378 -47.65 -39.66 -20.50
C ALA A 378 -47.31 -40.35 -21.83
N ASN A 379 -46.43 -41.34 -21.79
CA ASN A 379 -46.17 -42.22 -22.91
C ASN A 379 -47.26 -43.29 -23.03
N ALA A 380 -47.32 -43.97 -24.18
CA ALA A 380 -48.31 -45.01 -24.45
C ALA A 380 -48.24 -46.21 -23.49
N ASP A 381 -47.13 -46.40 -22.79
CA ASP A 381 -46.96 -47.44 -21.78
C ASP A 381 -47.68 -47.13 -20.45
N GLY A 382 -48.12 -45.87 -20.25
CA GLY A 382 -48.75 -45.38 -19.03
C GLY A 382 -47.85 -45.36 -17.78
N ALA A 383 -46.57 -45.74 -17.92
CA ALA A 383 -45.62 -45.90 -16.82
C ALA A 383 -44.46 -44.89 -16.90
N SER A 384 -44.17 -44.38 -18.10
CA SER A 384 -43.17 -43.35 -18.37
C SER A 384 -43.80 -42.14 -19.06
N GLY A 385 -43.08 -41.04 -19.15
CA GLY A 385 -43.55 -39.83 -19.81
C GLY A 385 -42.44 -38.83 -20.06
N THR A 386 -42.83 -37.65 -20.50
CA THR A 386 -41.94 -36.49 -20.64
C THR A 386 -42.41 -35.36 -19.75
N LEU A 387 -41.46 -34.62 -19.20
CA LEU A 387 -41.67 -33.46 -18.35
C LEU A 387 -41.08 -32.22 -19.04
N LEU A 388 -41.94 -31.31 -19.47
CA LEU A 388 -41.54 -29.98 -19.94
C LEU A 388 -41.43 -29.05 -18.73
N VAL A 389 -40.29 -28.38 -18.62
CA VAL A 389 -39.95 -27.52 -17.48
C VAL A 389 -39.69 -26.11 -17.99
N SER A 390 -40.44 -25.13 -17.51
CA SER A 390 -40.33 -23.72 -17.90
C SER A 390 -40.10 -22.81 -16.70
N GLY A 391 -39.54 -21.62 -16.93
CA GLY A 391 -39.39 -20.59 -15.88
C GLY A 391 -38.27 -20.82 -14.87
N GLY A 392 -37.32 -21.71 -15.18
CA GLY A 392 -36.14 -21.95 -14.34
C GLY A 392 -35.06 -20.89 -14.46
N GLN A 393 -34.17 -20.86 -13.47
CA GLN A 393 -33.04 -19.94 -13.40
C GLN A 393 -31.91 -20.41 -14.34
N PRO A 394 -31.34 -19.54 -15.19
CA PRO A 394 -30.19 -19.88 -16.02
C PRO A 394 -28.99 -20.40 -15.22
N GLY A 395 -28.37 -21.49 -15.69
CA GLY A 395 -27.21 -22.12 -15.05
C GLY A 395 -27.55 -23.08 -13.91
N VAL A 396 -28.82 -23.45 -13.76
CA VAL A 396 -29.32 -24.31 -12.67
C VAL A 396 -29.87 -25.61 -13.25
N PHE A 397 -29.50 -26.72 -12.61
CA PHE A 397 -30.12 -28.02 -12.77
C PHE A 397 -31.30 -28.16 -11.81
N TYR A 398 -32.42 -28.65 -12.31
CA TYR A 398 -33.58 -29.02 -11.53
C TYR A 398 -33.73 -30.54 -11.56
N HIS A 399 -33.54 -31.17 -10.40
CA HIS A 399 -33.70 -32.60 -10.18
C HIS A 399 -35.11 -32.88 -9.67
N PHE A 400 -35.77 -33.89 -10.22
CA PHE A 400 -37.17 -34.20 -9.93
C PHE A 400 -37.25 -35.54 -9.21
N TYR A 401 -38.08 -35.59 -8.17
CA TYR A 401 -38.31 -36.78 -7.36
C TYR A 401 -39.80 -37.04 -7.23
N PRO A 402 -40.25 -38.30 -7.13
CA PRO A 402 -41.57 -38.60 -6.61
C PRO A 402 -41.71 -38.00 -5.20
N SER A 403 -42.93 -37.60 -4.84
CA SER A 403 -43.19 -36.96 -3.55
C SER A 403 -42.73 -37.85 -2.39
N ASN A 404 -41.88 -37.32 -1.52
CA ASN A 404 -41.26 -38.05 -0.38
C ASN A 404 -40.34 -39.22 -0.75
N GLU A 405 -39.89 -39.32 -1.99
CA GLU A 405 -38.94 -40.35 -2.42
C GLU A 405 -37.52 -39.79 -2.64
N ALA A 406 -36.54 -40.69 -2.55
CA ALA A 406 -35.13 -40.35 -2.72
C ALA A 406 -34.64 -40.54 -4.16
N SER A 407 -35.28 -41.41 -4.94
CA SER A 407 -34.93 -41.70 -6.33
C SER A 407 -35.38 -40.61 -7.28
N GLU A 408 -34.52 -40.23 -8.23
CA GLU A 408 -34.87 -39.27 -9.27
C GLU A 408 -35.82 -39.90 -10.29
N LEU A 409 -36.73 -39.08 -10.81
CA LEU A 409 -37.66 -39.46 -11.88
C LEU A 409 -36.96 -39.61 -13.23
N GLY A 410 -35.79 -39.02 -13.42
CA GLY A 410 -35.11 -38.97 -14.71
C GLY A 410 -33.89 -38.07 -14.65
N LEU A 411 -33.37 -37.68 -15.82
CA LEU A 411 -32.28 -36.71 -15.91
C LEU A 411 -32.75 -35.31 -15.45
N PRO A 412 -31.86 -34.48 -14.88
CA PRO A 412 -32.22 -33.14 -14.45
C PRO A 412 -32.48 -32.21 -15.65
N ALA A 413 -33.40 -31.27 -15.46
CA ALA A 413 -33.65 -30.19 -16.42
C ALA A 413 -32.65 -29.05 -16.22
N TYR A 414 -31.92 -28.67 -17.27
CA TYR A 414 -30.95 -27.58 -17.23
C TYR A 414 -31.45 -26.35 -18.00
N PHE A 415 -31.37 -25.18 -17.38
CA PHE A 415 -31.64 -23.92 -18.05
C PHE A 415 -30.35 -23.28 -18.54
N HIS A 416 -30.22 -23.12 -19.84
CA HIS A 416 -29.00 -22.60 -20.45
C HIS A 416 -28.75 -21.13 -20.13
N ARG A 417 -27.47 -20.77 -20.03
CA ARG A 417 -27.01 -19.39 -19.83
C ARG A 417 -26.77 -18.71 -21.17
N LEU A 418 -26.98 -17.40 -21.18
CA LEU A 418 -26.55 -16.52 -22.26
C LEU A 418 -25.10 -16.08 -22.00
N ASP A 419 -24.44 -15.59 -23.03
CA ASP A 419 -23.09 -15.06 -22.92
C ASP A 419 -23.08 -13.80 -22.03
N GLU A 420 -22.14 -13.72 -21.07
CA GLU A 420 -22.10 -12.60 -20.13
C GLU A 420 -21.60 -11.29 -20.75
N ARG A 421 -20.92 -11.34 -21.90
CA ARG A 421 -20.45 -10.16 -22.64
C ARG A 421 -21.45 -9.72 -23.69
N ASP A 422 -22.16 -10.68 -24.29
CA ASP A 422 -23.23 -10.43 -25.24
C ASP A 422 -24.49 -11.23 -24.90
N PRO A 423 -25.43 -10.65 -24.13
CA PRO A 423 -26.67 -11.32 -23.74
C PRO A 423 -27.60 -11.67 -24.91
N SER A 424 -27.29 -11.24 -26.14
CA SER A 424 -28.02 -11.67 -27.34
C SER A 424 -27.60 -13.05 -27.84
N MET A 425 -26.45 -13.55 -27.36
CA MET A 425 -25.91 -14.85 -27.75
C MET A 425 -26.05 -15.90 -26.65
N ASN A 426 -26.17 -17.15 -27.08
CA ASN A 426 -26.01 -18.33 -26.25
C ASN A 426 -24.57 -18.47 -25.80
N LYS A 427 -24.39 -18.93 -24.56
CA LYS A 427 -23.07 -19.20 -24.05
C LYS A 427 -22.42 -20.38 -24.78
N GLY A 428 -21.27 -20.14 -25.39
CA GLY A 428 -20.52 -21.15 -26.15
C GLY A 428 -19.38 -21.81 -25.37
N ILE A 429 -18.71 -22.78 -26.03
CA ILE A 429 -17.50 -23.46 -25.52
C ILE A 429 -16.21 -22.65 -25.72
N ALA A 430 -16.26 -21.58 -26.51
CA ALA A 430 -15.07 -20.88 -27.01
C ALA A 430 -14.20 -20.33 -25.86
N ALA A 431 -12.88 -20.41 -26.06
CA ALA A 431 -11.92 -19.78 -25.18
C ALA A 431 -11.87 -18.27 -25.43
N THR A 432 -11.81 -17.49 -24.38
CA THR A 432 -11.42 -16.08 -24.45
C THR A 432 -9.91 -16.00 -24.31
N GLU A 433 -9.25 -15.21 -25.17
CA GLU A 433 -7.80 -14.98 -25.06
C GLU A 433 -7.46 -14.49 -23.63
N PRO A 434 -6.33 -14.95 -23.05
CA PRO A 434 -5.86 -14.44 -21.79
C PRO A 434 -5.67 -12.91 -21.88
N GLU A 435 -6.02 -12.19 -20.82
CA GLU A 435 -5.57 -10.79 -20.71
C GLU A 435 -4.04 -10.79 -20.67
N ALA A 436 -3.40 -9.80 -21.31
CA ALA A 436 -1.96 -9.75 -21.50
C ALA A 436 -1.12 -9.89 -20.21
N SER A 437 -1.73 -9.69 -19.04
CA SER A 437 -1.10 -9.75 -17.73
C SER A 437 -1.13 -11.13 -17.04
N ASP A 438 -2.02 -12.06 -17.41
CA ASP A 438 -2.05 -13.39 -16.79
C ASP A 438 -2.27 -14.51 -17.79
N LYS A 439 -1.36 -15.49 -17.78
CA LYS A 439 -1.26 -16.60 -18.75
C LYS A 439 -2.32 -17.69 -18.51
N VAL A 440 -3.44 -17.36 -17.87
CA VAL A 440 -4.52 -18.30 -17.54
C VAL A 440 -5.47 -18.44 -18.73
N PRO A 441 -5.57 -19.61 -19.38
CA PRO A 441 -6.52 -19.84 -20.46
C PRO A 441 -7.95 -19.81 -19.91
N ARG A 442 -8.75 -18.84 -20.36
CA ARG A 442 -10.12 -18.63 -19.91
C ARG A 442 -11.09 -19.33 -20.89
N ARG A 443 -11.73 -20.42 -20.47
CA ARG A 443 -12.65 -21.24 -21.32
C ARG A 443 -14.13 -20.92 -21.05
N GLY A 444 -14.98 -21.01 -22.07
CA GLY A 444 -16.44 -20.95 -22.00
C GLY A 444 -17.07 -22.15 -21.27
N LEU A 445 -18.19 -22.69 -21.76
CA LEU A 445 -18.82 -23.89 -21.18
C LEU A 445 -17.83 -25.05 -21.06
N ARG A 446 -17.97 -25.87 -20.01
CA ARG A 446 -17.06 -26.98 -19.70
C ARG A 446 -17.80 -28.30 -19.57
N VAL A 447 -17.20 -29.34 -20.17
CA VAL A 447 -17.59 -30.74 -19.99
C VAL A 447 -17.59 -31.05 -18.49
N GLU A 448 -18.60 -31.78 -18.01
CA GLU A 448 -18.79 -32.20 -16.60
C GLU A 448 -19.15 -31.08 -15.60
N MET A 449 -19.22 -29.82 -16.03
CA MET A 449 -19.63 -28.69 -15.18
C MET A 449 -20.93 -28.04 -15.68
N ASP A 450 -20.90 -27.40 -16.85
CA ASP A 450 -22.02 -26.62 -17.39
C ASP A 450 -22.28 -26.83 -18.89
N LEU A 451 -21.63 -27.84 -19.50
CA LEU A 451 -21.91 -28.28 -20.87
C LEU A 451 -23.09 -29.26 -20.89
N VAL A 452 -24.25 -28.77 -21.31
CA VAL A 452 -25.46 -29.54 -21.59
C VAL A 452 -25.88 -29.26 -23.02
N ILE A 453 -26.50 -30.23 -23.69
CA ILE A 453 -26.98 -30.10 -25.07
C ILE A 453 -28.49 -29.82 -25.04
N THR A 454 -28.92 -28.74 -25.70
CA THR A 454 -30.36 -28.44 -25.87
C THR A 454 -30.98 -29.40 -26.89
N ARG A 455 -32.29 -29.66 -26.76
CA ARG A 455 -33.05 -30.39 -27.77
C ARG A 455 -33.14 -29.61 -29.09
N ASP A 456 -33.30 -30.35 -30.18
CA ASP A 456 -33.50 -29.78 -31.51
C ASP A 456 -34.85 -29.06 -31.60
N PRO A 457 -34.91 -27.90 -32.29
CA PRO A 457 -36.18 -27.27 -32.57
C PRO A 457 -37.02 -28.09 -33.55
N PRO A 458 -38.37 -28.04 -33.46
CA PRO A 458 -39.27 -28.79 -34.34
C PRO A 458 -39.07 -28.54 -35.84
N ALA A 459 -38.51 -27.39 -36.20
CA ALA A 459 -37.99 -27.08 -37.51
C ALA A 459 -36.68 -26.28 -37.36
N PRO A 460 -35.63 -26.57 -38.15
CA PRO A 460 -34.41 -25.79 -38.11
C PRO A 460 -34.72 -24.36 -38.59
N ALA A 461 -34.61 -23.39 -37.68
CA ALA A 461 -34.71 -21.98 -38.05
C ALA A 461 -33.55 -21.64 -39.00
N ALA A 462 -33.79 -20.81 -40.02
CA ALA A 462 -32.73 -20.26 -40.89
C ALA A 462 -31.81 -19.24 -40.15
N LEU A 463 -31.89 -19.19 -38.82
CA LEU A 463 -31.19 -18.26 -37.95
C LEU A 463 -29.95 -18.94 -37.36
N ASP A 464 -28.92 -18.15 -37.10
CA ASP A 464 -27.70 -18.60 -36.44
C ASP A 464 -28.01 -19.20 -35.05
N PRO A 465 -27.69 -20.48 -34.80
CA PRO A 465 -27.91 -21.13 -33.50
C PRO A 465 -27.25 -20.43 -32.31
N ALA A 466 -26.23 -19.59 -32.55
CA ALA A 466 -25.64 -18.78 -31.49
C ALA A 466 -26.61 -17.71 -30.95
N HIS A 467 -27.61 -17.28 -31.72
CA HIS A 467 -28.54 -16.20 -31.37
C HIS A 467 -29.97 -16.71 -31.08
N VAL A 468 -30.26 -17.97 -31.37
CA VAL A 468 -31.57 -18.59 -31.11
C VAL A 468 -31.59 -19.11 -29.67
N ARG A 469 -32.44 -18.53 -28.81
CA ARG A 469 -32.53 -18.97 -27.41
C ARG A 469 -32.80 -20.48 -27.30
N PRO A 470 -32.16 -21.20 -26.37
CA PRO A 470 -32.35 -22.63 -26.22
C PRO A 470 -33.79 -22.90 -25.78
N LEU A 471 -34.34 -24.02 -26.25
CA LEU A 471 -35.69 -24.41 -25.87
C LEU A 471 -35.74 -24.78 -24.39
N ASP A 472 -36.92 -24.60 -23.79
CA ASP A 472 -37.19 -25.11 -22.46
C ASP A 472 -36.91 -26.61 -22.40
N PRO A 473 -36.24 -27.09 -21.33
CA PRO A 473 -35.84 -28.49 -21.21
C PRO A 473 -37.05 -29.43 -21.17
N LEU A 474 -36.96 -30.49 -21.95
CA LEU A 474 -37.88 -31.62 -21.96
C LEU A 474 -37.10 -32.85 -21.51
N VAL A 475 -37.50 -33.44 -20.39
CA VAL A 475 -36.79 -34.59 -19.80
C VAL A 475 -37.68 -35.82 -19.78
N ASP A 476 -37.12 -36.98 -20.14
CA ASP A 476 -37.78 -38.26 -20.00
C ASP A 476 -37.85 -38.64 -18.51
N ILE A 477 -39.02 -39.10 -18.07
CA ILE A 477 -39.26 -39.50 -16.68
C ILE A 477 -39.86 -40.91 -16.57
N ALA A 478 -39.41 -41.65 -15.56
CA ALA A 478 -39.96 -42.91 -15.11
C ALA A 478 -39.66 -43.12 -13.61
N PRO A 479 -40.65 -43.46 -12.77
CA PRO A 479 -42.07 -43.66 -13.09
C PRO A 479 -42.84 -42.34 -13.29
N LEU A 480 -44.03 -42.40 -13.90
CA LEU A 480 -44.91 -41.23 -14.00
C LEU A 480 -45.43 -40.82 -12.59
N PRO A 481 -45.29 -39.55 -12.16
CA PRO A 481 -45.76 -39.13 -10.84
C PRO A 481 -47.29 -39.02 -10.80
N LEU A 482 -47.94 -39.89 -10.03
CA LEU A 482 -49.40 -39.98 -9.93
C LEU A 482 -50.03 -38.93 -8.97
N GLY A 483 -49.21 -38.19 -8.22
CA GLY A 483 -49.64 -37.33 -7.11
C GLY A 483 -49.96 -35.87 -7.44
N GLY A 484 -49.93 -35.48 -8.73
CA GLY A 484 -50.17 -34.09 -9.16
C GLY A 484 -49.10 -33.07 -8.72
N ALA A 485 -48.06 -33.53 -8.03
CA ALA A 485 -46.91 -32.74 -7.60
C ALA A 485 -45.64 -33.61 -7.59
N VAL A 486 -44.51 -32.95 -7.76
CA VAL A 486 -43.17 -33.56 -7.66
C VAL A 486 -42.31 -32.74 -6.71
N ASP A 487 -41.38 -33.40 -6.03
CA ASP A 487 -40.37 -32.71 -5.25
C ASP A 487 -39.20 -32.31 -6.15
N VAL A 488 -38.76 -31.07 -6.05
CA VAL A 488 -37.73 -30.46 -6.90
C VAL A 488 -36.55 -30.02 -6.05
N MET A 489 -35.34 -30.35 -6.50
CA MET A 489 -34.08 -29.81 -5.96
C MET A 489 -33.40 -28.98 -7.05
N ALA A 490 -33.17 -27.69 -6.77
CA ALA A 490 -32.38 -26.83 -7.64
C ALA A 490 -30.91 -26.87 -7.23
N ILE A 491 -30.00 -27.01 -8.20
CA ILE A 491 -28.54 -27.07 -8.01
C ILE A 491 -27.85 -26.20 -9.07
N LYS A 492 -27.02 -25.23 -8.65
CA LYS A 492 -26.20 -24.44 -9.60
C LYS A 492 -25.16 -25.34 -10.25
N ALA A 493 -25.14 -25.38 -11.58
CA ALA A 493 -24.22 -26.21 -12.36
C ALA A 493 -22.74 -25.92 -12.05
N ARG A 494 -22.37 -24.63 -11.94
CA ARG A 494 -20.97 -24.20 -11.74
C ARG A 494 -20.39 -24.53 -10.36
N THR A 495 -21.22 -24.52 -9.33
CA THR A 495 -20.75 -24.56 -7.93
C THR A 495 -21.25 -25.78 -7.17
N GLY A 496 -22.21 -26.52 -7.71
CA GLY A 496 -22.91 -27.61 -7.01
C GLY A 496 -23.77 -27.14 -5.84
N ILE A 497 -23.90 -25.82 -5.63
CA ILE A 497 -24.70 -25.27 -4.53
C ILE A 497 -26.17 -25.42 -4.88
N GLY A 498 -26.89 -26.19 -4.06
CA GLY A 498 -28.33 -26.36 -4.19
C GLY A 498 -29.17 -25.65 -3.15
N TRP A 499 -30.47 -25.87 -3.20
CA TRP A 499 -31.36 -25.53 -2.09
C TRP A 499 -31.02 -26.33 -0.83
N VAL A 500 -31.43 -25.79 0.32
CA VAL A 500 -31.27 -26.48 1.61
C VAL A 500 -32.21 -27.69 1.72
N ALA A 501 -33.36 -27.64 1.04
CA ALA A 501 -34.36 -28.70 1.03
C ALA A 501 -35.08 -28.74 -0.33
N LYS A 502 -35.64 -29.92 -0.66
CA LYS A 502 -36.52 -30.09 -1.82
C LYS A 502 -37.78 -29.25 -1.65
N ARG A 503 -38.40 -28.87 -2.78
CA ARG A 503 -39.66 -28.11 -2.80
C ARG A 503 -40.69 -28.84 -3.63
N SER A 504 -41.92 -28.92 -3.13
CA SER A 504 -43.03 -29.50 -3.89
C SER A 504 -43.52 -28.50 -4.94
N VAL A 505 -43.61 -28.94 -6.19
CA VAL A 505 -44.11 -28.15 -7.32
C VAL A 505 -45.25 -28.91 -7.99
N THR A 506 -46.38 -28.24 -8.20
CA THR A 506 -47.55 -28.80 -8.87
C THR A 506 -47.26 -29.07 -10.34
N VAL A 507 -47.77 -30.19 -10.84
CA VAL A 507 -47.61 -30.60 -12.23
C VAL A 507 -48.95 -30.59 -12.94
N THR A 508 -48.96 -30.06 -14.16
CA THR A 508 -50.17 -29.99 -15.00
C THR A 508 -50.06 -31.02 -16.12
N PRO A 509 -51.06 -31.90 -16.34
CA PRO A 509 -51.07 -32.77 -17.50
C PRO A 509 -51.26 -31.95 -18.78
N VAL A 510 -50.52 -32.26 -19.84
CA VAL A 510 -50.79 -31.74 -21.18
C VAL A 510 -52.09 -32.38 -21.66
N ALA A 511 -53.11 -31.57 -21.92
CA ALA A 511 -54.35 -32.08 -22.50
C ALA A 511 -54.04 -32.66 -23.89
N GLU A 512 -54.42 -33.92 -24.14
CA GLU A 512 -54.43 -34.46 -25.50
C GLU A 512 -55.33 -33.56 -26.36
N GLU A 513 -54.75 -32.90 -27.37
CA GLU A 513 -55.55 -32.38 -28.47
C GLU A 513 -56.20 -33.58 -29.15
N GLY A 514 -57.49 -33.80 -28.89
CA GLY A 514 -58.26 -34.84 -29.57
C GLY A 514 -58.20 -34.65 -31.09
N PRO A 515 -58.24 -35.74 -31.88
CA PRO A 515 -58.14 -35.65 -33.33
C PRO A 515 -59.23 -34.73 -33.89
N PRO A 516 -58.94 -33.96 -34.96
CA PRO A 516 -59.94 -33.11 -35.60
C PRO A 516 -61.13 -33.99 -36.02
N SER A 517 -62.31 -33.66 -35.51
CA SER A 517 -63.55 -34.32 -35.92
C SER A 517 -63.75 -34.14 -37.42
N GLU A 518 -63.70 -35.24 -38.17
CA GLU A 518 -64.25 -35.33 -39.53
C GLU A 518 -65.76 -35.08 -39.45
N LEU A 519 -66.19 -33.85 -39.76
CA LEU A 519 -67.58 -33.50 -39.98
C LEU A 519 -67.64 -32.46 -41.11
N GLY A 520 -68.01 -32.91 -42.31
CA GLY A 520 -68.37 -32.01 -43.40
C GLY A 520 -68.16 -32.54 -44.82
N ALA A 521 -68.64 -33.75 -45.14
CA ALA A 521 -68.86 -34.13 -46.53
C ALA A 521 -69.98 -33.24 -47.12
N ALA A 522 -69.65 -32.42 -48.11
CA ALA A 522 -70.60 -31.62 -48.88
C ALA A 522 -71.38 -32.51 -49.87
N PRO A 523 -72.67 -32.25 -50.13
CA PRO A 523 -73.48 -33.07 -51.02
C PRO A 523 -73.25 -32.73 -52.50
N GLU A 524 -73.32 -33.79 -53.30
CA GLU A 524 -73.23 -33.87 -54.76
C GLU A 524 -74.29 -32.98 -55.47
N PRO A 525 -73.94 -32.23 -56.53
CA PRO A 525 -74.90 -31.42 -57.27
C PRO A 525 -75.66 -32.25 -58.33
N ALA A 526 -76.99 -32.18 -58.27
CA ALA A 526 -77.91 -32.79 -59.21
C ALA A 526 -77.83 -32.16 -60.61
N ALA A 527 -77.91 -33.02 -61.62
CA ALA A 527 -77.98 -32.70 -63.03
C ALA A 527 -79.24 -31.89 -63.41
N THR A 528 -79.10 -31.04 -64.42
CA THR A 528 -80.23 -30.63 -65.28
C THR A 528 -79.70 -30.29 -66.67
N GLU A 529 -79.92 -31.20 -67.62
CA GLU A 529 -79.92 -30.92 -69.06
C GLU A 529 -81.29 -30.39 -69.51
N PRO A 530 -81.34 -29.81 -70.72
CA PRO A 530 -82.32 -30.26 -71.70
C PRO A 530 -81.69 -30.98 -72.90
#